data_AF-A0A941PXX6-F1
#
_entry.id   AF-A0A941PXX6-F1
#
_cell.length_a   1.000
_cell.length_b   1.000
_cell.length_c   1.000
_cell.angle_alpha   90.00
_cell.angle_beta   90.00
_cell.angle_gamma   90.00
#
_symmetry.space_group_name_H-M   'P 1'
#
loop_
_entity.id
_entity.type
_entity.pdbx_description
1 polymer ?
#
loop_
_entity_poly.entity_id
_entity_poly.type
_entity_poly.pdbx_seq_one_letter_code
_entity_poly.pdbx_strand_id
1 'polypeptide(L)'
;MSLAPRAGAEPAVEGAAFTPLIKGTAAALIAGLAAYGWRAADTLAAAPGGSRSTLLFLGLLAALAAFCFWWILISRTRVTATHLHQTWWSDK
;
A
#
# COMPACT_ATOMS: atom_id res chain seq x y z
N MET A 1 -13.62 -32.22 -23.69
CA MET A 1 -14.26 -32.53 -22.40
C MET A 1 -14.37 -31.22 -21.64
N SER A 2 -15.53 -30.56 -21.75
CA SER A 2 -15.78 -29.23 -21.16
C SER A 2 -16.26 -29.44 -19.71
N LEU A 3 -15.52 -28.92 -18.74
CA LEU A 3 -15.93 -28.96 -17.34
C LEU A 3 -17.03 -27.90 -17.15
N ALA A 4 -18.27 -28.37 -16.98
CA ALA A 4 -19.37 -27.52 -16.56
C ALA A 4 -19.04 -26.80 -15.23
N PRO A 5 -19.51 -25.57 -15.00
CA PRO A 5 -19.32 -24.88 -13.73
C PRO A 5 -19.96 -25.70 -12.61
N ARG A 6 -19.25 -25.96 -11.51
CA ARG A 6 -19.82 -26.63 -10.33
C ARG A 6 -20.99 -25.82 -9.80
N ALA A 7 -22.20 -26.36 -9.91
CA ALA A 7 -23.38 -25.88 -9.21
C ALA A 7 -23.09 -25.92 -7.69
N GLY A 8 -22.93 -24.74 -7.07
CA GLY A 8 -22.64 -24.62 -5.64
C GLY A 8 -21.55 -23.61 -5.26
N ALA A 9 -20.86 -22.98 -6.22
CA ALA A 9 -20.01 -21.83 -5.90
C ALA A 9 -20.92 -20.62 -5.60
N GLU A 10 -21.18 -20.36 -4.31
CA GLU A 10 -21.82 -19.11 -3.90
C GLU A 10 -21.10 -17.91 -4.50
N PRO A 11 -21.82 -16.87 -4.91
CA PRO A 11 -21.22 -15.70 -5.52
C PRO A 11 -20.31 -15.03 -4.48
N ALA A 12 -19.00 -15.15 -4.69
CA ALA A 12 -18.04 -14.43 -3.89
C ALA A 12 -18.15 -12.94 -4.24
N VAL A 13 -18.44 -12.11 -3.25
CA VAL A 13 -18.51 -10.66 -3.43
C VAL A 13 -17.10 -10.11 -3.26
N GLU A 14 -16.63 -9.36 -4.24
CA GLU A 14 -15.32 -8.72 -4.22
C GLU A 14 -15.44 -7.19 -4.24
N GLY A 15 -14.84 -6.55 -3.26
CA GLY A 15 -14.84 -5.10 -3.08
C GLY A 15 -13.44 -4.52 -2.91
N ALA A 16 -13.35 -3.20 -2.94
CA ALA A 16 -12.13 -2.52 -2.50
C ALA A 16 -11.90 -2.80 -1.01
N ALA A 17 -10.67 -3.14 -0.63
CA ALA A 17 -10.34 -3.36 0.78
C ALA A 17 -10.43 -2.08 1.61
N PHE A 18 -10.14 -0.93 0.98
CA PHE A 18 -10.13 0.37 1.61
C PHE A 18 -11.15 1.32 0.98
N THR A 19 -11.80 2.11 1.82
CA THR A 19 -12.74 3.15 1.38
C THR A 19 -12.01 4.28 0.65
N PRO A 20 -12.71 5.06 -0.20
CA PRO A 20 -12.11 6.22 -0.86
C PRO A 20 -11.50 7.23 0.13
N LEU A 21 -12.10 7.38 1.31
CA LEU A 21 -11.59 8.26 2.36
C LEU A 21 -10.21 7.80 2.85
N ILE A 22 -10.05 6.51 3.18
CA ILE A 22 -8.75 5.98 3.63
C ILE A 22 -7.70 6.13 2.54
N LYS A 23 -8.06 5.85 1.28
CA LYS A 23 -7.16 6.02 0.13
C LYS A 23 -6.73 7.49 -0.01
N GLY A 24 -7.66 8.43 0.13
CA GLY A 24 -7.39 9.87 0.09
C GLY A 24 -6.47 10.33 1.23
N THR A 25 -6.73 9.90 2.47
CA THR A 25 -5.88 10.21 3.62
C THR A 25 -4.48 9.65 3.46
N ALA A 26 -4.35 8.40 3.01
CA ALA A 26 -3.04 7.79 2.74
C ALA A 26 -2.29 8.55 1.63
N ALA A 27 -2.98 8.96 0.56
CA ALA A 27 -2.39 9.77 -0.50
C ALA A 27 -1.87 11.11 0.04
N ALA A 28 -2.65 11.79 0.88
CA ALA A 28 -2.25 13.04 1.50
C ALA A 28 -1.01 12.88 2.40
N LEU A 29 -0.92 11.79 3.17
CA LEU A 29 0.24 11.48 4.00
C LEU A 29 1.50 11.23 3.17
N ILE A 30 1.41 10.43 2.11
CA ILE A 30 2.56 10.17 1.22
C ILE A 30 2.99 11.43 0.49
N ALA A 31 2.05 12.23 -0.03
CA ALA A 31 2.35 13.50 -0.67
C ALA A 31 2.99 14.50 0.30
N GLY A 32 2.47 14.59 1.52
CA GLY A 32 3.04 15.42 2.58
C GLY A 32 4.46 15.00 2.97
N LEU A 33 4.70 13.69 3.09
CA LEU A 33 6.03 13.14 3.36
C LEU A 33 7.01 13.47 2.23
N ALA A 34 6.60 13.30 0.96
CA ALA A 34 7.43 13.62 -0.19
C ALA A 34 7.74 15.13 -0.26
N ALA A 35 6.74 15.98 -0.05
CA ALA A 35 6.90 17.44 -0.04
C ALA A 35 7.82 17.90 1.10
N TYR A 36 7.64 17.36 2.30
CA TYR A 36 8.51 17.65 3.44
C TYR A 36 9.94 17.17 3.19
N GLY A 37 10.11 15.92 2.76
CA GLY A 37 11.42 15.34 2.47
C GLY A 37 12.17 16.13 1.41
N TRP A 38 11.50 16.58 0.36
CA TRP A 38 12.08 17.44 -0.67
C TRP A 38 12.58 18.77 -0.10
N ARG A 39 11.75 19.45 0.71
CA ARG A 39 12.09 20.75 1.31
C ARG A 39 13.18 20.64 2.38
N ALA A 40 13.24 19.51 3.07
CA ALA A 40 14.18 19.28 4.16
C ALA A 40 15.48 18.60 3.70
N ALA A 41 15.59 18.20 2.43
CA ALA A 41 16.69 17.35 1.93
C ALA A 41 18.08 17.93 2.23
N ASP A 42 18.31 19.19 1.87
CA ASP A 42 19.60 19.85 2.08
C ASP A 42 19.90 20.05 3.57
N THR A 43 18.87 20.43 4.35
CA THR A 43 18.98 20.60 5.81
C THR A 43 19.32 19.28 6.49
N LEU A 44 18.72 18.17 6.04
CA LEU A 44 19.00 16.82 6.54
C LEU A 44 20.40 16.36 6.17
N ALA A 45 20.87 16.68 4.96
CA ALA A 45 22.22 16.34 4.52
C ALA A 45 23.30 17.12 5.27
N ALA A 46 23.02 18.36 5.66
CA ALA A 46 23.94 19.22 6.42
C ALA A 46 23.87 19.02 7.94
N ALA A 47 22.86 18.30 8.45
CA ALA A 47 22.66 18.13 9.89
C ALA A 47 23.74 17.25 10.55
N PRO A 48 24.05 17.45 11.84
CA PRO A 48 24.83 16.50 12.62
C PRO A 48 24.09 15.15 12.67
N GLY A 49 24.57 14.15 11.92
CA GLY A 49 23.89 12.86 11.70
C GLY A 49 23.36 12.62 10.29
N GLY A 50 23.48 13.63 9.40
CA GLY A 50 23.18 13.58 7.97
C GLY A 50 24.18 12.76 7.16
N SER A 51 24.63 11.61 7.68
CA SER A 51 25.47 10.70 6.92
C SER A 51 24.71 10.15 5.71
N ARG A 52 25.45 9.77 4.66
CA ARG A 52 24.87 9.10 3.48
C ARG A 52 24.04 7.88 3.85
N SER A 53 24.45 7.13 4.89
CA SER A 53 23.70 5.97 5.38
C SER A 53 22.35 6.35 5.99
N THR A 54 22.29 7.43 6.79
CA THR A 54 21.02 7.95 7.33
C THR A 54 20.08 8.38 6.21
N LEU A 55 20.58 9.11 5.21
CA LEU A 55 19.77 9.56 4.08
C LEU A 55 19.23 8.39 3.25
N LEU A 56 20.05 7.37 3.00
CA LEU A 56 19.62 6.15 2.32
C LEU A 56 18.58 5.39 3.12
N PHE A 57 18.74 5.29 4.45
CA PHE A 57 17.78 4.65 5.33
C PHE A 57 16.43 5.38 5.31
N LEU A 58 16.43 6.72 5.40
CA LEU A 58 15.23 7.52 5.29
C LEU A 58 14.56 7.39 3.91
N GLY A 59 15.36 7.37 2.83
CA GLY A 59 14.88 7.11 1.48
C GLY A 59 14.22 5.74 1.34
N LEU A 60 14.81 4.69 1.95
CA LEU A 60 14.23 3.35 1.97
C LEU A 60 12.91 3.30 2.74
N LEU A 61 12.81 4.00 3.88
CA LEU A 61 11.55 4.11 4.61
C LEU A 61 10.46 4.81 3.80
N ALA A 62 10.81 5.89 3.09
CA ALA A 62 9.88 6.57 2.20
C ALA A 62 9.42 5.65 1.05
N ALA A 63 10.34 4.89 0.45
CA ALA A 63 10.01 3.91 -0.59
C ALA A 63 9.10 2.79 -0.05
N LEU A 64 9.35 2.29 1.16
CA LEU A 64 8.50 1.29 1.81
C LEU A 64 7.10 1.85 2.10
N ALA A 65 7.01 3.11 2.56
CA ALA A 65 5.72 3.76 2.75
C ALA A 65 4.94 3.90 1.43
N ALA A 66 5.62 4.28 0.34
CA ALA A 66 5.03 4.33 -0.99
C ALA A 66 4.59 2.93 -1.49
N PHE A 67 5.37 1.89 -1.21
CA PHE A 67 5.01 0.50 -1.49
C PHE A 67 3.73 0.08 -0.73
N CYS A 68 3.65 0.37 0.56
CA CYS A 68 2.44 0.11 1.35
C CYS A 68 1.23 0.89 0.81
N PHE A 69 1.43 2.15 0.42
CA PHE A 69 0.37 2.96 -0.19
C PHE A 69 -0.11 2.38 -1.51
N TRP A 70 0.81 1.93 -2.37
CA TRP A 70 0.45 1.24 -3.60
C TRP A 70 -0.47 0.05 -3.31
N TRP A 71 -0.13 -0.78 -2.32
CA TRP A 71 -0.97 -1.89 -1.90
C TRP A 71 -2.33 -1.46 -1.36
N ILE A 72 -2.44 -0.36 -0.60
CA ILE A 72 -3.73 0.21 -0.20
C ILE A 72 -4.62 0.54 -1.41
N LEU A 73 -4.04 1.01 -2.52
CA LEU A 73 -4.81 1.35 -3.72
C LEU A 73 -5.37 0.10 -4.41
N ILE A 74 -4.57 -0.96 -4.50
CA ILE A 74 -4.88 -2.16 -5.30
C ILE A 74 -5.48 -3.31 -4.49
N SER A 75 -5.42 -3.29 -3.16
CA SER A 75 -5.95 -4.36 -2.32
C SER A 75 -7.47 -4.49 -2.46
N ARG A 76 -7.90 -5.75 -2.59
CA ARG A 76 -9.30 -6.15 -2.73
C ARG A 76 -9.64 -7.10 -1.60
N THR A 77 -10.89 -7.03 -1.14
CA THR A 77 -11.41 -7.96 -0.14
C THR A 77 -12.47 -8.82 -0.81
N ARG A 78 -12.27 -10.13 -0.74
CA ARG A 78 -13.21 -11.15 -1.21
C ARG A 78 -13.88 -11.77 -0.01
N VAL A 79 -15.20 -11.75 -0.01
CA VAL A 79 -16.04 -12.39 1.02
C VAL A 79 -16.73 -13.59 0.40
N THR A 80 -16.55 -14.75 1.03
CA THR A 80 -17.30 -15.99 0.76
C THR A 80 -18.13 -16.33 2.00
N ALA A 81 -19.01 -17.33 1.94
CA ALA A 81 -19.81 -17.70 3.11
C ALA A 81 -19.00 -18.20 4.31
N THR A 82 -17.73 -18.55 4.12
CA THR A 82 -16.88 -19.14 5.18
C THR A 82 -15.60 -18.36 5.45
N HIS A 83 -15.20 -17.45 4.55
CA HIS A 83 -13.90 -16.77 4.65
C HIS A 83 -13.97 -15.32 4.18
N LEU A 84 -13.21 -14.47 4.85
CA LEU A 84 -12.84 -13.14 4.38
C LEU A 84 -11.36 -13.16 4.03
N HIS A 85 -11.04 -12.88 2.77
CA HIS A 85 -9.68 -12.85 2.27
C HIS A 85 -9.37 -11.48 1.68
N GLN A 86 -8.30 -10.85 2.14
CA GLN A 86 -7.80 -9.60 1.59
C GLN A 86 -6.53 -9.86 0.79
N THR A 87 -6.51 -9.43 -0.47
CA THR A 87 -5.34 -9.59 -1.34
C THR A 87 -4.17 -8.74 -0.86
N TRP A 88 -3.01 -9.39 -0.74
CA TRP A 88 -1.74 -8.81 -0.34
C TRP A 88 -0.59 -9.20 -1.30
N TRP A 89 0.60 -8.66 -1.05
CA TRP A 89 1.79 -8.90 -1.89
C TRP A 89 2.28 -10.34 -1.89
N SER A 90 2.03 -11.09 -0.82
CA SER A 90 2.38 -12.51 -0.71
C SER A 90 1.48 -13.44 -1.51
N ASP A 91 0.33 -12.92 -1.99
CA ASP A 91 -0.68 -13.75 -2.65
C ASP A 91 -0.48 -13.82 -4.17
N LYS A 92 0.55 -13.12 -4.69
CA LYS A 92 0.92 -13.08 -6.11
C LYS A 92 2.34 -13.57 -6.30
#